data_AF-A0AAW8NFL5-F1
#
_entry.id   AF-A0AAW8NFL5-F1
#
_cell.length_a   1.000
_cell.length_b   1.000
_cell.length_c   1.000
_cell.angle_alpha   90.00
_cell.angle_beta   90.00
_cell.angle_gamma   90.00
#
_symmetry.space_group_name_H-M   'P 1'
#
loop_
_entity.id
_entity.type
_entity.pdbx_description
1 polymer ?
#
loop_
_entity_poly.entity_id
_entity_poly.type
_entity_poly.pdbx_seq_one_letter_code
_entity_poly.pdbx_strand_id
1 'polypeptide(L)'
;MNEVAIGHQGALNFRVEGTLRSPDGTIDNLTVTAELQGLRASKNVYDFDGWSGLLSFFEELALNWRGWDGNKNFDSLEGDFRLSAKHDGHVRLSLELGEFDRPTPWAAKGELTLDPGEELTEAVEALRELLAAPKP
;
A
#
# COMPACT_ATOMS: atom_id res chain seq x y z
N MET A 1 -2.56 15.11 -6.87
CA MET A 1 -2.09 14.63 -5.55
C MET A 1 -1.01 13.59 -5.82
N ASN A 2 0.15 13.66 -5.15
CA ASN A 2 1.31 12.79 -5.49
C ASN A 2 1.73 11.88 -4.32
N GLU A 3 1.05 11.99 -3.19
CA GLU A 3 1.32 11.23 -1.98
C GLU A 3 0.02 10.97 -1.22
N VAL A 4 -0.10 9.78 -0.64
CA VAL A 4 -1.21 9.33 0.20
C VAL A 4 -0.63 8.66 1.44
N ALA A 5 -1.18 8.98 2.61
CA ALA A 5 -0.85 8.33 3.87
C ALA A 5 -2.06 7.52 4.37
N ILE A 6 -1.83 6.28 4.80
CA ILE A 6 -2.85 5.41 5.38
C ILE A 6 -2.42 5.01 6.79
N GLY A 7 -3.30 5.18 7.78
CA GLY A 7 -3.04 4.86 9.18
C GLY A 7 -2.72 6.07 10.05
N HIS A 8 -3.27 6.08 11.27
CA HIS A 8 -3.15 7.18 12.23
C HIS A 8 -2.15 6.94 13.38
N GLN A 9 -1.92 5.69 13.81
CA GLN A 9 -0.89 5.33 14.83
C GLN A 9 0.45 4.86 14.23
N GLY A 10 0.58 5.03 12.92
CA GLY A 10 1.69 4.66 12.05
C GLY A 10 1.18 4.83 10.62
N ALA A 11 2.04 5.22 9.69
CA ALA A 11 1.62 5.58 8.35
C ALA A 11 2.29 4.70 7.30
N LEU A 12 1.48 4.11 6.43
CA LEU A 12 1.92 3.62 5.14
C LEU A 12 1.76 4.76 4.13
N ASN A 13 2.87 5.30 3.68
CA ASN A 13 2.89 6.38 2.71
C ASN A 13 3.17 5.83 1.33
N PHE A 14 2.30 6.16 0.38
CA PHE A 14 2.47 5.88 -1.03
C PHE A 14 2.77 7.18 -1.75
N ARG A 15 3.90 7.23 -2.43
CA ARG A 15 4.31 8.40 -3.22
C ARG A 15 4.60 7.99 -4.65
N VAL A 16 4.06 8.75 -5.58
CA VAL A 16 4.43 8.65 -7.00
C VAL A 16 5.62 9.57 -7.22
N GLU A 17 6.81 8.98 -7.41
CA GLU A 17 8.03 9.74 -7.73
C GLU A 17 8.14 9.98 -9.23
N GLY A 18 7.78 11.20 -9.67
CA GLY A 18 7.98 11.65 -11.05
C GLY A 18 6.98 11.10 -12.08
N THR A 19 7.14 11.54 -13.33
CA THR A 19 6.21 11.33 -14.46
C THR A 19 6.51 10.08 -15.30
N LEU A 20 7.02 9.01 -14.67
CA LEU A 20 7.19 7.72 -15.35
C LEU A 20 5.86 6.97 -15.34
N ARG A 21 4.89 7.51 -16.07
CA ARG A 21 3.72 6.73 -16.49
C ARG A 21 4.14 5.86 -17.67
N SER A 22 3.64 4.64 -17.71
CA SER A 22 3.75 3.80 -18.90
C SER A 22 3.13 4.48 -20.12
N PRO A 23 3.46 4.05 -21.35
CA PRO A 23 2.87 4.60 -22.57
C PRO A 23 1.33 4.53 -22.62
N ASP A 24 0.72 3.62 -21.86
CA ASP A 24 -0.73 3.46 -21.70
C ASP A 24 -1.34 4.39 -20.64
N GLY A 25 -0.51 5.20 -19.97
CA GLY A 25 -0.92 6.15 -18.96
C GLY A 25 -1.04 5.56 -17.55
N THR A 26 -0.65 4.30 -17.30
CA THR A 26 -0.62 3.72 -15.95
C THR A 26 0.64 4.14 -15.16
N ILE A 27 0.67 3.88 -13.85
CA ILE A 27 1.82 4.15 -13.00
C ILE A 27 2.60 2.86 -12.79
N ASP A 28 3.81 2.79 -13.31
CA ASP A 28 4.63 1.58 -13.19
C ASP A 28 5.33 1.46 -11.85
N ASN A 29 5.64 2.61 -11.23
CA ASN A 29 6.52 2.65 -10.07
C ASN A 29 5.87 3.47 -8.96
N LEU A 30 5.81 2.88 -7.77
CA LEU A 30 5.31 3.53 -6.55
C LEU A 30 6.39 3.46 -5.48
N THR A 31 6.73 4.62 -4.93
CA THR A 31 7.58 4.65 -3.74
C THR A 31 6.72 4.37 -2.52
N VAL A 32 6.91 3.18 -1.96
CA VAL A 32 6.25 2.74 -0.74
C VAL A 32 7.17 3.10 0.42
N THR A 33 6.65 3.86 1.38
CA THR A 33 7.35 4.22 2.61
C THR A 33 6.57 3.77 3.82
N ALA A 34 7.13 2.84 4.58
CA ALA A 34 6.61 2.42 5.87
C ALA A 34 7.20 3.29 6.97
N GLU A 35 6.35 4.06 7.66
CA GLU A 35 6.73 4.88 8.82
C GLU A 35 6.02 4.38 10.07
N LEU A 36 6.80 3.83 11.00
CA LEU A 36 6.36 3.33 12.30
C LEU A 36 7.21 3.97 13.39
N GLN A 37 6.86 3.71 14.65
CA GLN A 37 7.62 4.24 15.79
C GLN A 37 9.08 3.75 15.75
N GLY A 38 10.01 4.63 15.37
CA GLY A 38 11.44 4.34 15.29
C GLY A 38 11.89 3.58 14.02
N LEU A 39 10.98 3.33 13.07
CA LEU A 39 11.29 2.66 11.80
C LEU A 39 10.81 3.52 10.63
N ARG A 40 11.71 3.81 9.70
CA ARG A 40 11.38 4.33 8.38
C ARG A 40 12.08 3.49 7.33
N ALA A 41 11.31 2.82 6.49
CA ALA A 41 11.82 2.07 5.34
C ALA A 41 11.12 2.56 4.08
N SER A 42 11.87 2.72 3.00
CA SER A 42 11.34 3.20 1.73
C SER A 42 11.92 2.41 0.58
N LYS A 43 11.09 2.08 -0.41
CA LYS A 43 11.51 1.39 -1.61
C LYS A 43 10.64 1.84 -2.78
N ASN A 44 11.28 2.01 -3.94
CA ASN A 44 10.60 2.14 -5.20
C ASN A 44 10.28 0.74 -5.72
N VAL A 45 8.98 0.44 -5.80
CA VAL A 45 8.46 -0.88 -6.18
C VAL A 45 7.86 -0.76 -7.57
N TYR A 46 8.06 -1.79 -8.39
CA TYR A 46 7.52 -1.88 -9.74
C TYR A 46 6.25 -2.73 -9.79
N ASP A 47 5.28 -2.28 -10.57
CA ASP A 47 4.07 -3.00 -10.91
C ASP A 47 3.67 -2.69 -12.37
N PHE A 48 3.33 -3.70 -13.16
CA PHE A 48 3.01 -3.52 -14.58
C PHE A 48 1.51 -3.28 -14.82
N ASP A 49 0.66 -3.48 -13.81
CA ASP A 49 -0.80 -3.40 -13.94
C ASP A 49 -1.36 -2.05 -13.45
N GLY A 50 -0.46 -1.11 -13.16
CA GLY A 50 -0.83 0.22 -12.70
C GLY A 50 -1.33 0.24 -11.25
N TRP A 51 -0.91 -0.74 -10.43
CA TRP A 51 -1.31 -0.89 -9.03
C TRP A 51 -2.80 -1.21 -8.82
N SER A 52 -3.43 -1.81 -9.83
CA SER A 52 -4.83 -2.23 -9.78
C SER A 52 -5.06 -3.32 -8.71
N GLY A 53 -4.07 -4.21 -8.50
CA GLY A 53 -4.10 -5.20 -7.43
C GLY A 53 -4.09 -4.58 -6.03
N LEU A 54 -3.28 -3.54 -5.83
CA LEU A 54 -3.21 -2.82 -4.55
C LEU A 54 -4.52 -2.06 -4.27
N LEU A 55 -5.06 -1.39 -5.29
CA LEU A 55 -6.35 -0.71 -5.16
C LEU A 55 -7.47 -1.70 -4.84
N SER A 56 -7.53 -2.82 -5.56
CA SER A 56 -8.53 -3.87 -5.35
C SER A 56 -8.45 -4.45 -3.94
N PHE A 57 -7.25 -4.61 -3.40
CA PHE A 57 -7.04 -5.04 -2.02
C PHE A 57 -7.70 -4.10 -1.02
N PHE A 58 -7.42 -2.78 -1.09
CA PHE A 58 -8.03 -1.81 -0.18
C PHE A 58 -9.54 -1.67 -0.41
N GLU A 59 -10.02 -1.73 -1.67
CA GLU A 59 -11.46 -1.75 -1.99
C GLU A 59 -12.17 -2.93 -1.36
N GLU A 60 -11.53 -4.11 -1.34
CA GLU A 60 -12.08 -5.30 -0.71
C GLU A 60 -12.15 -5.17 0.82
N LEU A 61 -11.15 -4.54 1.45
CA LEU A 61 -11.18 -4.24 2.89
C LEU A 61 -12.31 -3.26 3.23
N ALA A 62 -12.44 -2.19 2.43
CA ALA A 62 -13.48 -1.18 2.61
C ALA A 62 -14.88 -1.77 2.38
N LEU A 63 -15.08 -2.61 1.36
CA LEU A 63 -16.37 -3.25 1.09
C LEU A 63 -16.80 -4.17 2.23
N ASN A 64 -15.84 -4.91 2.80
CA ASN A 64 -16.07 -5.90 3.86
C ASN A 64 -15.71 -5.36 5.25
N TRP A 65 -15.77 -4.03 5.47
CA TRP A 65 -15.36 -3.40 6.73
C TRP A 65 -16.03 -3.96 7.99
N ARG A 66 -17.23 -4.55 7.84
CA ARG A 66 -17.97 -5.20 8.93
C ARG A 66 -17.33 -6.51 9.43
N GLY A 67 -16.45 -7.11 8.64
CA GLY A 67 -15.73 -8.33 8.98
C GLY A 67 -15.50 -9.25 7.79
N TRP A 68 -14.43 -10.03 7.86
CA TRP A 68 -14.14 -11.17 6.98
C TRP A 68 -13.36 -12.22 7.76
N ASP A 69 -13.45 -13.48 7.31
CA ASP A 69 -12.68 -14.58 7.89
C ASP A 69 -11.31 -14.71 7.21
N GLY A 70 -10.31 -15.08 8.02
CA GLY A 70 -8.94 -15.31 7.55
C GLY A 70 -8.19 -14.01 7.24
N ASN A 71 -7.16 -14.15 6.41
CA ASN A 71 -6.31 -13.03 5.98
C ASN A 71 -6.59 -12.69 4.52
N LYS A 72 -6.70 -11.40 4.22
CA LYS A 72 -6.61 -10.89 2.85
C LYS A 72 -5.18 -10.45 2.62
N ASN A 73 -4.59 -10.80 1.48
CA ASN A 73 -3.19 -10.52 1.20
C ASN A 73 -3.05 -9.77 -0.11
N PHE A 74 -2.02 -8.94 -0.18
CA PHE A 74 -1.53 -8.34 -1.40
C PHE A 74 -0.02 -8.57 -1.46
N ASP A 75 0.47 -8.93 -2.64
CA ASP A 75 1.88 -9.10 -2.93
C ASP A 75 2.20 -8.31 -4.20
N SER A 76 3.26 -7.50 -4.17
CA SER A 76 3.80 -6.88 -5.38
C SER A 76 4.34 -7.94 -6.33
N LEU A 77 4.48 -7.57 -7.60
CA LEU A 77 4.99 -8.46 -8.65
C LEU A 77 6.33 -9.12 -8.28
N GLU A 78 7.25 -8.34 -7.70
CA GLU A 78 8.59 -8.80 -7.32
C GLU A 78 8.67 -9.33 -5.88
N GLY A 79 7.54 -9.37 -5.15
CA GLY A 79 7.46 -9.89 -3.77
C GLY A 79 8.18 -9.04 -2.72
N ASP A 80 8.61 -7.84 -3.11
CA ASP A 80 9.36 -6.89 -2.31
C ASP A 80 8.49 -5.96 -1.45
N PHE A 81 7.18 -5.93 -1.72
CA PHE A 81 6.18 -5.26 -0.91
C PHE A 81 4.98 -6.17 -0.73
N ARG A 82 4.62 -6.43 0.52
CA ARG A 82 3.51 -7.33 0.88
C ARG A 82 2.66 -6.72 1.97
N LEU A 83 1.36 -6.93 1.87
CA LEU A 83 0.37 -6.56 2.87
C LEU A 83 -0.44 -7.79 3.26
N SER A 84 -0.81 -7.88 4.53
CA SER A 84 -1.76 -8.86 5.04
C SER A 84 -2.72 -8.17 6.00
N ALA A 85 -4.02 -8.25 5.71
CA ALA A 85 -5.07 -7.65 6.51
C ALA A 85 -5.90 -8.74 7.20
N LYS A 86 -6.13 -8.54 8.50
CA LYS A 86 -7.02 -9.37 9.32
C LYS A 86 -8.02 -8.50 10.04
N HIS A 87 -9.26 -8.97 10.10
CA HIS A 87 -10.31 -8.34 10.91
C HIS A 87 -10.48 -9.08 12.23
N ASP A 88 -10.47 -8.35 13.35
CA ASP A 88 -10.78 -8.88 14.68
C ASP A 88 -11.52 -7.88 15.58
N GLY A 89 -12.35 -7.04 14.94
CA GLY A 89 -12.98 -5.86 15.56
C GLY A 89 -12.31 -4.56 15.14
N HIS A 90 -11.01 -4.60 14.82
CA HIS A 90 -10.31 -3.59 14.04
C HIS A 90 -9.70 -4.26 12.80
N VAL A 91 -9.12 -3.46 11.90
CA VAL A 91 -8.35 -3.99 10.77
C VAL A 91 -6.87 -3.89 11.10
N ARG A 92 -6.25 -5.04 11.37
CA ARG A 92 -4.80 -5.14 11.50
C ARG A 92 -4.18 -5.34 10.13
N LEU A 93 -3.34 -4.40 9.71
CA LEU A 93 -2.60 -4.42 8.46
C LEU A 93 -1.13 -4.68 8.76
N SER A 94 -0.69 -5.91 8.55
CA SER A 94 0.72 -6.28 8.52
C SER A 94 1.34 -5.86 7.20
N LEU A 95 2.51 -5.23 7.25
CA LEU A 95 3.30 -4.82 6.09
C LEU A 95 4.68 -5.46 6.13
N GLU A 96 5.19 -5.82 4.96
CA GLU A 96 6.59 -6.21 4.75
C GLU A 96 7.12 -5.50 3.51
N LEU A 97 8.24 -4.80 3.66
CA LEU A 97 8.95 -4.11 2.60
C LEU A 97 10.41 -4.55 2.64
N GLY A 98 10.99 -4.91 1.49
CA GLY A 98 12.36 -5.39 1.50
C GLY A 98 13.03 -5.43 0.14
N GLU A 99 14.30 -5.79 0.16
CA GLU A 99 15.08 -6.09 -1.03
C GLU A 99 15.79 -7.41 -0.80
N PHE A 100 15.41 -8.42 -1.56
CA PHE A 100 15.83 -9.81 -1.32
C PHE A 100 16.91 -10.27 -2.31
N ASP A 101 16.92 -9.71 -3.53
CA ASP A 101 17.80 -10.14 -4.63
C ASP A 101 19.07 -9.28 -4.80
N ARG A 102 19.50 -8.57 -3.75
CA ARG A 102 20.71 -7.74 -3.75
C ARG A 102 21.79 -8.27 -2.81
N PRO A 103 23.07 -7.87 -3.01
CA PRO A 103 24.18 -8.24 -2.12
C PRO A 103 23.99 -7.82 -0.66
N THR A 104 23.19 -6.80 -0.40
CA THR A 104 22.86 -6.29 0.94
C THR A 104 21.36 -6.38 1.17
N PRO A 105 20.81 -7.59 1.36
CA PRO A 105 19.37 -7.76 1.49
C PRO A 105 18.89 -7.16 2.81
N TRP A 106 17.69 -6.61 2.79
CA TRP A 106 17.05 -6.05 3.97
C TRP A 106 15.55 -6.28 3.93
N ALA A 107 14.93 -6.30 5.11
CA ALA A 107 13.49 -6.34 5.25
C ALA A 107 13.06 -5.48 6.45
N ALA A 108 12.01 -4.71 6.26
CA ALA A 108 11.29 -3.96 7.26
C ALA A 108 9.89 -4.57 7.38
N LYS A 109 9.45 -4.84 8.60
CA LYS A 109 8.12 -5.37 8.89
C LYS A 109 7.47 -4.53 9.97
N GLY A 110 6.16 -4.45 9.91
CA GLY A 110 5.38 -3.90 11.01
C GLY A 110 3.90 -4.09 10.83
N GLU A 111 3.15 -3.55 11.77
CA GLU A 111 1.70 -3.67 11.80
C GLU A 111 1.08 -2.30 12.08
N LEU A 112 0.03 -2.00 11.34
CA LEU A 112 -0.81 -0.84 11.53
C LEU A 112 -2.20 -1.31 11.98
N THR A 113 -2.82 -0.56 12.87
CA THR A 113 -4.25 -0.72 13.14
C THR A 113 -4.98 0.36 12.36
N LEU A 114 -5.97 -0.05 11.58
CA LEU A 114 -6.88 0.82 10.86
C LEU A 114 -8.28 0.66 11.46
N ASP A 115 -8.98 1.79 11.58
CA ASP A 115 -10.37 1.82 11.96
C ASP A 115 -11.24 1.30 10.81
N PRO A 116 -12.12 0.32 11.07
CA PRO A 116 -13.00 -0.18 10.05
C PRO A 116 -14.01 0.91 9.63
N GLY A 117 -14.27 1.02 8.32
CA GLY A 117 -15.30 1.90 7.77
C GLY A 117 -14.74 3.15 7.10
N GLU A 118 -14.84 4.31 7.76
CA GLU A 118 -14.52 5.62 7.17
C GLU A 118 -13.03 5.72 6.79
N GLU A 119 -12.10 5.34 7.68
CA GLU A 119 -10.66 5.38 7.38
C GLU A 119 -10.29 4.51 6.16
N LEU A 120 -10.88 3.31 6.03
CA LEU A 120 -10.68 2.46 4.86
C LEU A 120 -11.28 3.06 3.59
N THR A 121 -12.42 3.76 3.71
CA THR A 121 -13.06 4.42 2.57
C THR A 121 -12.22 5.59 2.09
N GLU A 122 -11.72 6.40 3.01
CA GLU A 122 -10.81 7.52 2.71
C GLU A 122 -9.50 7.01 2.09
N ALA A 123 -8.94 5.91 2.60
CA ALA A 123 -7.77 5.28 2.04
C ALA A 123 -7.97 4.84 0.57
N VAL A 124 -9.12 4.22 0.28
CA VAL A 124 -9.48 3.80 -1.10
C VAL A 124 -9.60 5.01 -2.03
N GLU A 125 -10.33 6.04 -1.62
CA GLU A 125 -10.54 7.23 -2.46
C GLU A 125 -9.21 7.96 -2.69
N ALA A 126 -8.38 8.13 -1.65
CA ALA A 126 -7.07 8.76 -1.77
C ALA A 126 -6.16 7.96 -2.71
N LEU A 127 -6.12 6.63 -2.58
CA LEU A 127 -5.32 5.78 -3.46
C LEU A 127 -5.82 5.82 -4.90
N ARG A 128 -7.13 5.79 -5.11
CA ARG A 128 -7.74 5.94 -6.44
C ARG A 128 -7.37 7.27 -7.09
N GLU A 129 -7.46 8.37 -6.35
CA GLU A 129 -7.05 9.69 -6.84
C GLU A 129 -5.55 9.74 -7.18
N LEU A 130 -4.69 9.14 -6.35
CA LEU A 130 -3.25 9.06 -6.59
C LEU A 130 -2.94 8.33 -7.91
N LEU A 131 -3.59 7.18 -8.14
CA LEU A 131 -3.37 6.36 -9.33
C LEU A 131 -3.98 7.00 -10.59
N ALA A 132 -5.12 7.66 -10.46
CA ALA A 132 -5.83 8.34 -11.55
C ALA A 132 -5.27 9.73 -11.91
N ALA A 133 -4.47 10.36 -11.03
CA ALA A 133 -4.07 11.76 -11.18
C ALA A 133 -3.34 12.05 -12.52
N PRO A 134 -3.86 12.91 -13.41
CA PRO A 134 -3.21 13.20 -14.68
C PRO A 134 -1.80 13.77 -14.49
N LYS A 135 -0.95 13.62 -15.52
CA LYS A 135 0.41 14.19 -15.56
C LYS A 135 0.36 15.68 -15.15
N PRO A 136 1.19 16.14 -14.18
CA PRO A 136 1.25 17.55 -13.81
C PRO A 136 1.71 18.43 -14.99
#